data_AF-A0A7C4Z0N9-F1
#
_entry.id   AF-A0A7C4Z0N9-F1
#
_cell.length_a   1.000
_cell.length_b   1.000
_cell.length_c   1.000
_cell.angle_alpha   90.00
_cell.angle_beta   90.00
_cell.angle_gamma   90.00
#
_symmetry.space_group_name_H-M   'P 1'
#
loop_
_entity.id
_entity.type
_entity.pdbx_description
1 polymer ?
#
loop_
_entity_poly.entity_id
_entity_poly.type
_entity_poly.pdbx_seq_one_letter_code
_entity_poly.pdbx_strand_id
1 'polypeptide(L)'
;MEHLLMSMAEDFSDKKEKINMLMDELIEKHGNPFESGQWKLWCKRPKTIRDRETVIIESILTQRTNWSNVEKSIRNLRSKKLLSLSKILKCPTEVLEKEIKSSGFARQKALRIKNIAKFFIYEMKGLKSAMKMEKDYLRNKLLGIHGIGEETADDILLYALDKPVFVIDQYTKRFVRQHNIAEKTSYNYLQKLFEFSVKKDYKIYQDYHALIIIEMKGKNAKKGNSNIYA
;
A
#
# COMPACT_ATOMS: atom_id res chain seq x y z
N MET A 1 -31.16 -1.30 9.16
CA MET A 1 -29.98 -1.04 8.31
C MET A 1 -29.76 0.46 8.12
N GLU A 2 -30.81 1.23 7.84
CA GLU A 2 -30.78 2.71 7.80
C GLU A 2 -30.30 3.37 9.08
N HIS A 3 -30.81 2.97 10.25
CA HIS A 3 -30.39 3.55 11.53
C HIS A 3 -28.88 3.36 11.82
N LEU A 4 -28.27 2.27 11.34
CA LEU A 4 -26.82 2.01 11.48
C LEU A 4 -26.00 2.85 10.48
N LEU A 5 -26.54 3.10 9.29
CA LEU A 5 -25.92 3.97 8.29
C LEU A 5 -25.99 5.44 8.71
N MET A 6 -27.13 5.87 9.29
CA MET A 6 -27.30 7.21 9.85
C MET A 6 -26.36 7.46 11.03
N SER A 7 -26.25 6.51 11.98
CA SER A 7 -25.33 6.65 13.11
C SER A 7 -23.86 6.67 12.70
N MET A 8 -23.49 5.95 11.63
CA MET A 8 -22.13 6.01 11.08
C MET A 8 -21.86 7.31 10.32
N ALA A 9 -22.84 7.85 9.60
CA ALA A 9 -22.70 9.12 8.89
C ALA A 9 -22.53 10.29 9.87
N GLU A 10 -23.28 10.28 10.98
CA GLU A 10 -23.12 11.24 12.08
C GLU A 10 -21.75 11.12 12.74
N ASP A 11 -21.30 9.90 13.08
CA ASP A 11 -19.95 9.63 13.62
C ASP A 11 -18.82 9.97 12.64
N PHE A 12 -19.07 10.11 11.34
CA PHE A 12 -18.00 10.45 10.38
C PHE A 12 -17.96 11.94 10.05
N SER A 13 -19.07 12.64 10.23
CA SER A 13 -19.18 14.05 9.85
C SER A 13 -18.28 14.94 10.71
N ASP A 14 -18.21 14.69 12.02
CA ASP A 14 -17.33 15.40 12.96
C ASP A 14 -15.83 15.18 12.66
N LYS A 15 -15.48 13.96 12.22
CA LYS A 15 -14.09 13.57 11.93
C LYS A 15 -13.62 14.03 10.56
N LYS A 16 -14.55 14.24 9.62
CA LYS A 16 -14.26 14.60 8.23
C LYS A 16 -13.47 15.90 8.13
N GLU A 17 -13.88 16.96 8.82
CA GLU A 17 -13.20 18.25 8.77
C GLU A 17 -11.75 18.14 9.24
N LYS A 18 -11.55 17.45 10.38
CA LYS A 18 -10.22 17.19 10.93
C LYS A 18 -9.33 16.37 10.00
N ILE A 19 -9.86 15.35 9.33
CA ILE A 19 -9.10 14.54 8.36
C ILE A 19 -8.65 15.41 7.18
N ASN A 20 -9.53 16.25 6.62
CA ASN A 20 -9.16 17.12 5.50
C ASN A 20 -8.15 18.20 5.92
N MET A 21 -8.36 18.85 7.07
CA MET A 21 -7.40 19.82 7.63
C MET A 21 -6.00 19.20 7.80
N LEU A 22 -5.91 17.99 8.36
CA LEU A 22 -4.63 17.31 8.52
C LEU A 22 -4.00 16.88 7.18
N MET A 23 -4.80 16.62 6.14
CA MET A 23 -4.27 16.38 4.80
C MET A 23 -3.59 17.64 4.26
N ASP A 24 -4.24 18.79 4.39
CA ASP A 24 -3.70 20.07 3.94
C ASP A 24 -2.41 20.44 4.70
N GLU A 25 -2.37 20.24 6.02
CA GLU A 25 -1.15 20.43 6.84
C GLU A 25 0.02 19.56 6.35
N LEU A 26 -0.26 18.30 5.98
CA LEU A 26 0.78 17.40 5.47
C LEU A 26 1.29 17.83 4.09
N ILE A 27 0.40 18.31 3.22
CA ILE A 27 0.75 18.84 1.90
C ILE A 27 1.62 20.10 2.06
N GLU A 28 1.23 21.02 2.93
CA GLU A 28 2.01 22.24 3.21
C GLU A 28 3.41 21.90 3.74
N LYS A 29 3.48 20.93 4.66
CA LYS A 29 4.73 20.57 5.33
C LYS A 29 5.71 19.79 4.48
N HIS A 30 5.23 18.82 3.70
CA HIS A 30 6.08 17.86 2.98
C HIS A 30 6.05 18.05 1.47
N GLY A 31 5.16 18.91 0.96
CA GLY A 31 4.96 19.09 -0.46
C GLY A 31 4.46 17.82 -1.14
N ASN A 32 5.05 17.51 -2.29
CA ASN A 32 4.62 16.42 -3.14
C ASN A 32 5.39 15.12 -2.81
N PRO A 33 4.73 14.00 -2.44
CA PRO A 33 5.44 12.78 -2.03
C PRO A 33 6.35 12.16 -3.11
N PHE A 34 6.23 12.56 -4.38
CA PHE A 34 6.91 11.96 -5.53
C PHE A 34 8.43 12.20 -5.55
N GLU A 35 8.94 13.10 -4.71
CA GLU A 35 10.31 13.59 -4.79
C GLU A 35 11.34 12.63 -4.17
N SER A 36 10.92 11.64 -3.38
CA SER A 36 11.87 10.75 -2.69
C SER A 36 11.41 9.31 -2.48
N GLY A 37 12.40 8.41 -2.38
CA GLY A 37 12.21 7.01 -1.97
C GLY A 37 11.20 6.21 -2.81
N GLN A 38 10.42 5.36 -2.14
CA GLN A 38 9.42 4.48 -2.77
C GLN A 38 8.35 5.23 -3.57
N TRP A 39 8.03 6.46 -3.14
CA TRP A 39 6.93 7.25 -3.65
C TRP A 39 7.18 7.79 -5.06
N LYS A 40 8.46 7.92 -5.46
CA LYS A 40 8.83 8.23 -6.85
C LYS A 40 8.24 7.25 -7.85
N LEU A 41 8.11 5.98 -7.48
CA LEU A 41 7.46 4.95 -8.30
C LEU A 41 5.99 4.77 -7.92
N TRP A 42 5.68 4.64 -6.63
CA TRP A 42 4.33 4.31 -6.17
C TRP A 42 3.31 5.41 -6.49
N CYS A 43 3.68 6.68 -6.37
CA CYS A 43 2.79 7.78 -6.74
C CYS A 43 2.88 8.15 -8.22
N LYS A 44 3.91 7.71 -8.98
CA LYS A 44 4.13 8.04 -10.40
C LYS A 44 2.84 8.01 -11.22
N ARG A 45 2.63 9.04 -12.05
CA ARG A 45 1.48 9.17 -12.96
C ARG A 45 1.97 9.79 -14.29
N PRO A 46 1.79 9.14 -15.46
CA PRO A 46 1.27 7.78 -15.64
C PRO A 46 2.30 6.68 -15.29
N LYS A 47 1.81 5.53 -14.81
CA LYS A 47 2.62 4.30 -14.65
C LYS A 47 2.57 3.44 -15.90
N THR A 48 3.73 2.98 -16.37
CA THR A 48 3.81 1.93 -17.39
C THR A 48 3.38 0.58 -16.82
N ILE A 49 3.14 -0.42 -17.66
CA ILE A 49 2.85 -1.79 -17.18
C ILE A 49 4.00 -2.33 -16.31
N ARG A 50 5.26 -2.06 -16.69
CA ARG A 50 6.43 -2.50 -15.92
C ARG A 50 6.50 -1.82 -14.54
N ASP A 51 6.16 -0.53 -14.48
CA ASP A 51 6.07 0.20 -13.21
C ASP A 51 5.04 -0.47 -12.28
N ARG A 52 3.85 -0.79 -12.80
CA ARG A 52 2.78 -1.43 -12.03
C ARG A 52 3.13 -2.84 -11.58
N GLU A 53 3.77 -3.65 -12.43
CA GLU A 53 4.30 -4.96 -12.02
C GLU A 53 5.32 -4.81 -10.88
N THR A 54 6.17 -3.79 -10.96
CA THR A 54 7.15 -3.50 -9.90
C THR A 54 6.46 -3.15 -8.59
N VAL A 55 5.46 -2.25 -8.60
CA VAL A 55 4.67 -1.89 -7.42
C VAL A 55 3.99 -3.12 -6.80
N ILE A 56 3.42 -4.01 -7.62
CA ILE A 56 2.82 -5.26 -7.13
C ILE A 56 3.85 -6.11 -6.38
N ILE A 57 5.03 -6.29 -6.94
CA ILE A 57 6.11 -7.07 -6.31
C ILE A 57 6.58 -6.39 -5.03
N GLU A 58 6.78 -5.06 -5.06
CA GLU A 58 7.20 -4.27 -3.90
C GLU A 58 6.19 -4.36 -2.75
N SER A 59 4.87 -4.34 -3.02
CA SER A 59 3.82 -4.44 -1.99
C SER A 59 3.88 -5.72 -1.15
N ILE A 60 4.43 -6.81 -1.71
CA ILE A 60 4.68 -8.04 -0.95
C ILE A 60 6.03 -7.97 -0.24
N LEU A 61 7.04 -7.39 -0.90
CA LEU A 61 8.38 -7.29 -0.34
C LEU A 61 8.46 -6.35 0.87
N THR A 62 7.61 -5.31 0.94
CA THR A 62 7.53 -4.37 2.07
C THR A 62 6.99 -5.00 3.36
N GLN A 63 6.25 -6.11 3.27
CA GLN A 63 5.66 -6.77 4.43
C GLN A 63 6.74 -7.12 5.47
N ARG A 64 6.67 -6.50 6.66
CA ARG A 64 7.65 -6.69 7.76
C ARG A 64 9.10 -6.47 7.31
N THR A 65 9.35 -5.42 6.53
CA THR A 65 10.68 -5.16 5.95
C THR A 65 10.93 -3.67 5.81
N ASN A 66 12.16 -3.25 6.08
CA ASN A 66 12.56 -1.86 5.82
C ASN A 66 12.77 -1.61 4.32
N TRP A 67 12.58 -0.36 3.88
CA TRP A 67 12.62 -0.03 2.46
C TRP A 67 13.97 -0.32 1.80
N SER A 68 15.09 -0.09 2.50
CA SER A 68 16.43 -0.33 1.94
C SER A 68 16.69 -1.80 1.57
N ASN A 69 16.06 -2.74 2.28
CA ASN A 69 16.12 -4.16 1.97
C ASN A 69 15.21 -4.56 0.78
N VAL A 70 14.07 -3.88 0.62
CA VAL A 70 13.21 -4.00 -0.56
C VAL A 70 13.98 -3.53 -1.80
N GLU A 71 14.62 -2.37 -1.74
CA GLU A 71 15.43 -1.82 -2.84
C GLU A 71 16.54 -2.77 -3.26
N LYS A 72 17.23 -3.41 -2.30
CA LYS A 72 18.24 -4.45 -2.59
C LYS A 72 17.62 -5.62 -3.35
N SER A 73 16.46 -6.11 -2.92
CA SER A 73 15.76 -7.23 -3.56
C SER A 73 15.30 -6.88 -4.98
N ILE A 74 14.76 -5.68 -5.18
CA ILE A 74 14.34 -5.19 -6.50
C ILE A 74 15.55 -5.02 -7.43
N ARG A 75 16.68 -4.53 -6.93
CA ARG A 75 17.94 -4.42 -7.69
C ARG A 75 18.43 -5.79 -8.15
N ASN A 76 18.38 -6.79 -7.27
CA ASN A 76 18.75 -8.18 -7.59
C ASN A 76 17.84 -8.77 -8.68
N LEU A 77 16.52 -8.66 -8.52
CA LEU A 77 15.57 -9.12 -9.54
C LEU A 77 15.79 -8.43 -10.89
N ARG A 78 16.09 -7.12 -10.87
CA ARG A 78 16.37 -6.36 -12.09
C ARG A 78 17.66 -6.80 -12.77
N SER A 79 18.75 -7.00 -12.03
CA SER A 79 20.04 -7.44 -12.59
C SER A 79 19.95 -8.83 -13.23
N LYS A 80 19.08 -9.70 -12.69
CA LYS A 80 18.77 -11.02 -13.25
C LYS A 80 17.70 -11.02 -14.35
N LYS A 81 17.17 -9.86 -14.75
CA LYS A 81 16.06 -9.72 -15.73
C LYS A 81 14.80 -10.50 -15.31
N LEU A 82 14.57 -10.60 -13.99
CA LEU A 82 13.44 -11.30 -13.38
C LEU A 82 12.33 -10.35 -12.92
N LEU A 83 12.51 -9.03 -12.91
CA LEU A 83 11.52 -8.07 -12.42
C LEU A 83 10.33 -7.89 -13.38
N SER A 84 9.50 -8.92 -13.51
CA SER A 84 8.16 -8.90 -14.13
C SER A 84 7.34 -10.10 -13.65
N LEU A 85 6.01 -10.01 -13.69
CA LEU A 85 5.14 -11.10 -13.21
C LEU A 85 5.34 -12.36 -14.06
N SER A 86 5.42 -12.19 -15.39
CA SER A 86 5.63 -13.31 -16.32
C SER A 86 6.97 -14.02 -16.13
N LYS A 87 8.06 -13.29 -15.82
CA LYS A 87 9.38 -13.88 -15.59
C LYS A 87 9.44 -14.55 -14.22
N ILE A 88 8.89 -13.93 -13.18
CA ILE A 88 8.82 -14.51 -11.84
C ILE A 88 8.04 -15.83 -11.85
N LEU A 89 6.90 -15.85 -12.55
CA LEU A 89 6.06 -17.04 -12.62
C LEU A 89 6.78 -18.26 -13.22
N LYS A 90 7.65 -18.02 -14.22
CA LYS A 90 8.44 -19.06 -14.90
C LYS A 90 9.75 -19.42 -14.18
N CYS A 91 10.23 -18.56 -13.30
CA CYS A 91 11.49 -18.76 -12.57
C CYS A 91 11.34 -19.87 -11.53
N PRO A 92 12.35 -20.72 -11.27
CA PRO A 92 12.35 -21.62 -10.10
C PRO A 92 12.13 -20.85 -8.79
N THR A 93 11.40 -21.43 -7.84
CA THR A 93 11.05 -20.72 -6.59
C THR A 93 12.29 -20.40 -5.78
N GLU A 94 13.25 -21.33 -5.74
CA GLU A 94 14.52 -21.25 -5.00
C GLU A 94 15.39 -20.10 -5.53
N VAL A 95 15.36 -19.86 -6.84
CA VAL A 95 16.04 -18.72 -7.45
C VAL A 95 15.37 -17.43 -6.99
N LEU A 96 14.03 -17.34 -7.06
CA LEU A 96 13.32 -16.15 -6.58
C LEU A 96 13.60 -15.87 -5.10
N GLU A 97 13.56 -16.91 -4.24
CA GLU A 97 13.86 -16.81 -2.81
C GLU A 97 15.25 -16.22 -2.56
N LYS A 98 16.26 -16.69 -3.30
CA LYS A 98 17.63 -16.18 -3.21
C LYS A 98 17.71 -14.70 -3.56
N GLU A 99 17.08 -14.28 -4.66
CA GLU A 99 17.16 -12.90 -5.13
C GLU A 99 16.45 -11.91 -4.18
N ILE A 100 15.38 -12.36 -3.50
CA ILE A 100 14.62 -11.52 -2.55
C ILE A 100 15.01 -11.72 -1.08
N LYS A 101 16.09 -12.47 -0.81
CA LYS A 101 16.50 -12.82 0.57
C LYS A 101 16.64 -11.62 1.49
N SER A 102 17.11 -10.48 0.97
CA SER A 102 17.27 -9.24 1.73
C SER A 102 15.96 -8.77 2.37
N SER A 103 14.82 -9.08 1.76
CA SER A 103 13.50 -8.71 2.29
C SER A 103 13.00 -9.61 3.42
N GLY A 104 13.73 -10.63 3.86
CA GLY A 104 13.28 -11.55 4.91
C GLY A 104 12.04 -12.37 4.52
N PHE A 105 11.72 -13.43 5.28
CA PHE A 105 10.61 -14.36 4.98
C PHE A 105 10.57 -14.80 3.50
N ALA A 106 11.75 -15.03 2.92
CA ALA A 106 11.93 -15.09 1.47
C ALA A 106 11.10 -16.21 0.83
N ARG A 107 11.03 -17.37 1.49
CA ARG A 107 10.18 -18.50 1.07
C ARG A 107 8.71 -18.12 0.97
N GLN A 108 8.15 -17.51 2.03
CA GLN A 108 6.75 -17.10 2.04
C GLN A 108 6.48 -16.00 1.01
N LYS A 109 7.38 -15.02 0.89
CA LYS A 109 7.24 -13.92 -0.09
C LYS A 109 7.36 -14.42 -1.53
N ALA A 110 8.29 -15.33 -1.82
CA ALA A 110 8.45 -15.92 -3.14
C ALA A 110 7.17 -16.64 -3.59
N LEU A 111 6.57 -17.45 -2.70
CA LEU A 111 5.30 -18.12 -2.96
C LEU A 111 4.16 -17.11 -3.21
N ARG A 112 4.04 -16.06 -2.38
CA ARG A 112 3.03 -15.00 -2.55
C ARG A 112 3.18 -14.26 -3.87
N ILE A 113 4.40 -13.85 -4.23
CA ILE A 113 4.65 -13.14 -5.48
C ILE A 113 4.29 -14.04 -6.67
N LYS A 114 4.63 -15.34 -6.63
CA LYS A 114 4.23 -16.29 -7.66
C LYS A 114 2.72 -16.47 -7.76
N ASN A 115 2.01 -16.56 -6.63
CA ASN A 115 0.55 -16.66 -6.62
C ASN A 115 -0.10 -15.42 -7.24
N ILE A 116 0.38 -14.22 -6.89
CA ILE A 116 -0.09 -12.98 -7.51
C ILE A 116 0.24 -12.92 -9.01
N ALA A 117 1.44 -13.35 -9.40
CA ALA A 117 1.81 -13.41 -10.81
C ALA A 117 0.88 -14.36 -11.59
N LYS A 118 0.56 -15.53 -11.02
CA LYS A 118 -0.40 -16.48 -11.58
C LYS A 118 -1.78 -15.85 -11.73
N PHE A 119 -2.28 -15.19 -10.69
CA PHE A 119 -3.57 -14.48 -10.68
C PHE A 119 -3.66 -13.44 -11.81
N PHE A 120 -2.69 -12.53 -11.91
CA PHE A 120 -2.74 -11.48 -12.93
C PHE A 120 -2.55 -12.03 -14.35
N ILE A 121 -1.67 -13.02 -14.55
CA ILE A 121 -1.39 -13.56 -15.88
C ILE A 121 -2.55 -14.41 -16.40
N TYR A 122 -3.05 -15.34 -15.59
CA TYR A 122 -4.02 -16.33 -16.05
C TYR A 122 -5.47 -15.94 -15.75
N GLU A 123 -5.77 -15.55 -14.50
CA GLU A 123 -7.16 -15.28 -14.10
C GLU A 123 -7.63 -13.92 -14.63
N MET A 124 -6.81 -12.88 -14.50
CA MET A 124 -7.16 -11.55 -14.99
C MET A 124 -6.85 -11.34 -16.46
N LYS A 125 -6.19 -12.30 -17.14
CA LYS A 125 -5.76 -12.21 -18.54
C LYS A 125 -4.85 -10.99 -18.78
N GLY A 126 -3.92 -10.75 -17.86
CA GLY A 126 -2.95 -9.67 -17.90
C GLY A 126 -3.40 -8.39 -17.19
N LEU A 127 -2.41 -7.55 -16.87
CA LEU A 127 -2.62 -6.35 -16.06
C LEU A 127 -3.50 -5.29 -16.76
N LYS A 128 -3.40 -5.17 -18.10
CA LYS A 128 -4.26 -4.26 -18.88
C LYS A 128 -5.74 -4.61 -18.75
N SER A 129 -6.06 -5.90 -18.69
CA SER A 129 -7.42 -6.39 -18.51
C SER A 129 -7.89 -6.15 -17.08
N ALA A 130 -7.04 -6.45 -16.08
CA ALA A 130 -7.33 -6.18 -14.67
C ALA A 130 -7.67 -4.70 -14.42
N MET A 131 -6.93 -3.75 -15.03
CA MET A 131 -7.18 -2.31 -14.85
C MET A 131 -8.59 -1.87 -15.27
N LYS A 132 -9.24 -2.58 -16.19
CA LYS A 132 -10.60 -2.30 -16.65
C LYS A 132 -11.69 -2.90 -15.77
N MET A 133 -11.34 -3.79 -14.84
CA MET A 133 -12.31 -4.45 -13.96
C MET A 133 -12.71 -3.57 -12.78
N GLU A 134 -13.87 -3.88 -12.19
CA GLU A 134 -14.39 -3.19 -11.02
C GLU A 134 -13.51 -3.37 -9.78
N LYS A 135 -13.42 -2.32 -8.96
CA LYS A 135 -12.59 -2.28 -7.74
C LYS A 135 -12.92 -3.45 -6.81
N ASP A 136 -14.20 -3.61 -6.49
CA ASP A 136 -14.64 -4.55 -5.45
C ASP A 136 -14.51 -6.00 -5.91
N TYR A 137 -14.71 -6.26 -7.21
CA TYR A 137 -14.45 -7.56 -7.82
C TYR A 137 -12.96 -7.94 -7.68
N LEU A 138 -12.05 -7.04 -8.04
CA LEU A 138 -10.62 -7.26 -7.91
C LEU A 138 -10.20 -7.44 -6.45
N ARG A 139 -10.74 -6.62 -5.53
CA ARG A 139 -10.46 -6.72 -4.10
C ARG A 139 -10.83 -8.08 -3.55
N ASN A 140 -12.04 -8.56 -3.84
CA ASN A 140 -12.51 -9.87 -3.39
C ASN A 140 -11.64 -11.01 -3.94
N LYS A 141 -11.21 -10.92 -5.19
CA LYS A 141 -10.29 -11.90 -5.77
C LYS A 141 -8.89 -11.86 -5.14
N LEU A 142 -8.32 -10.67 -4.92
CA LEU A 142 -7.02 -10.50 -4.26
C LEU A 142 -7.02 -11.07 -2.85
N LEU A 143 -8.08 -10.82 -2.06
CA LEU A 143 -8.24 -11.36 -0.71
C LEU A 143 -8.41 -12.89 -0.69
N GLY A 144 -8.85 -13.50 -1.80
CA GLY A 144 -8.90 -14.95 -1.95
C GLY A 144 -7.52 -15.60 -2.15
N ILE A 145 -6.47 -14.81 -2.41
CA ILE A 145 -5.11 -15.33 -2.60
C ILE A 145 -4.49 -15.59 -1.22
N HIS A 146 -4.08 -16.84 -0.98
CA HIS A 146 -3.45 -17.21 0.28
C HIS A 146 -2.23 -16.32 0.61
N GLY A 147 -2.28 -15.68 1.78
CA GLY A 147 -1.23 -14.80 2.27
C GLY A 147 -1.36 -13.34 1.85
N ILE A 148 -2.44 -12.95 1.17
CA ILE A 148 -2.78 -11.56 0.85
C ILE A 148 -3.88 -11.09 1.81
N GLY A 149 -3.54 -10.12 2.66
CA GLY A 149 -4.49 -9.46 3.56
C GLY A 149 -5.01 -8.13 2.97
N GLU A 150 -5.87 -7.46 3.72
CA GLU A 150 -6.52 -6.20 3.31
C GLU A 150 -5.51 -5.12 2.89
N GLU A 151 -4.45 -4.90 3.69
CA GLU A 151 -3.42 -3.90 3.40
C GLU A 151 -2.76 -4.14 2.04
N THR A 152 -2.27 -5.35 1.78
CA THR A 152 -1.60 -5.67 0.51
C THR A 152 -2.57 -5.68 -0.68
N ALA A 153 -3.80 -6.15 -0.49
CA ALA A 153 -4.82 -6.09 -1.55
C ALA A 153 -5.10 -4.63 -1.93
N ASP A 154 -5.25 -3.76 -0.93
CA ASP A 154 -5.58 -2.36 -1.14
C ASP A 154 -4.37 -1.55 -1.64
N ASP A 155 -3.13 -1.90 -1.25
CA ASP A 155 -1.91 -1.36 -1.86
C ASP A 155 -1.85 -1.63 -3.36
N ILE A 156 -2.14 -2.87 -3.78
CA ILE A 156 -2.15 -3.26 -5.20
C ILE A 156 -3.24 -2.49 -5.95
N LEU A 157 -4.44 -2.42 -5.39
CA LEU A 157 -5.55 -1.69 -5.99
C LEU A 157 -5.23 -0.20 -6.13
N LEU A 158 -4.75 0.44 -5.06
CA LEU A 158 -4.48 1.86 -5.02
C LEU A 158 -3.28 2.22 -5.88
N TYR A 159 -2.13 1.60 -5.66
CA TYR A 159 -0.85 2.03 -6.25
C TYR A 159 -0.55 1.39 -7.61
N ALA A 160 -0.95 0.14 -7.83
CA ALA A 160 -0.68 -0.55 -9.10
C ALA A 160 -1.84 -0.49 -10.10
N LEU A 161 -3.09 -0.40 -9.64
CA LEU A 161 -4.28 -0.42 -10.51
C LEU A 161 -5.05 0.91 -10.54
N ASP A 162 -4.59 1.93 -9.80
CA ASP A 162 -5.20 3.26 -9.71
C ASP A 162 -6.70 3.23 -9.34
N LYS A 163 -7.09 2.28 -8.48
CA LYS A 163 -8.46 2.19 -7.94
C LYS A 163 -8.54 3.00 -6.65
N PRO A 164 -9.57 3.86 -6.46
CA PRO A 164 -9.72 4.63 -5.23
C PRO A 164 -10.16 3.71 -4.08
N VAL A 165 -9.17 3.21 -3.35
CA VAL A 165 -9.30 2.54 -2.05
C VAL A 165 -8.29 3.13 -1.08
N PHE A 166 -8.70 3.50 0.12
CA PHE A 166 -7.77 4.07 1.09
C PHE A 166 -7.07 2.95 1.89
N VAL A 167 -5.74 2.97 1.93
CA VAL A 167 -4.94 1.93 2.60
C VAL A 167 -4.81 2.25 4.09
N ILE A 168 -5.09 1.25 4.94
CA ILE A 168 -4.96 1.38 6.40
C ILE A 168 -3.85 0.48 6.92
N ASP A 169 -2.62 0.99 6.91
CA ASP A 169 -1.47 0.31 7.51
C ASP A 169 -1.28 0.69 9.00
N GLN A 170 -0.16 0.25 9.59
CA GLN A 170 0.20 0.61 10.96
C GLN A 170 0.50 2.11 11.13
N TYR A 171 1.03 2.79 10.11
CA TYR A 171 1.32 4.21 10.15
C TYR A 171 0.03 5.03 10.13
N THR A 172 -0.96 4.67 9.31
CA THR A 172 -2.30 5.27 9.31
C THR A 172 -2.99 5.09 10.66
N LYS A 173 -2.97 3.88 11.23
CA LYS A 173 -3.52 3.64 12.57
C LYS A 173 -2.85 4.48 13.65
N ARG A 174 -1.52 4.66 13.55
CA ARG A 174 -0.77 5.48 14.49
C ARG A 174 -1.07 6.98 14.31
N PHE A 175 -1.22 7.44 13.08
CA PHE A 175 -1.63 8.80 12.75
C PHE A 175 -3.00 9.12 13.35
N VAL A 176 -3.98 8.23 13.14
CA VAL A 176 -5.32 8.32 13.75
C VAL A 176 -5.25 8.47 15.27
N ARG A 177 -4.45 7.64 15.95
CA ARG A 177 -4.26 7.70 17.40
C ARG A 177 -3.57 8.99 17.85
N GLN A 178 -2.49 9.36 17.18
CA GLN A 178 -1.70 10.54 17.55
C GLN A 178 -2.51 11.83 17.46
N HIS A 179 -3.44 11.90 16.50
CA HIS A 179 -4.27 13.08 16.29
C HIS A 179 -5.64 12.96 16.96
N ASN A 180 -5.92 11.92 17.75
CA ASN A 180 -7.23 11.69 18.36
C ASN A 180 -8.38 11.81 17.33
N ILE A 181 -8.25 11.09 16.21
CA ILE A 181 -9.28 11.08 15.14
C ILE A 181 -10.40 10.11 15.50
N ALA A 182 -10.07 8.90 15.95
CA ALA A 182 -11.06 7.90 16.33
C ALA A 182 -10.47 6.90 17.34
N GLU A 183 -11.32 6.40 18.24
CA GLU A 183 -10.96 5.32 19.17
C GLU A 183 -10.95 3.94 18.49
N LYS A 184 -11.94 3.69 17.62
CA LYS A 184 -12.03 2.43 16.87
C LYS A 184 -10.98 2.40 15.75
N THR A 185 -10.02 1.48 15.84
CA THR A 185 -8.92 1.37 14.87
C THR A 185 -8.94 0.10 14.00
N SER A 186 -10.09 -0.56 13.85
CA SER A 186 -10.23 -1.69 12.91
C SER A 186 -10.06 -1.22 11.48
N TYR A 187 -9.44 -2.05 10.62
CA TYR A 187 -9.13 -1.70 9.22
C TYR A 187 -10.37 -1.20 8.46
N ASN A 188 -11.45 -2.00 8.45
CA ASN A 188 -12.68 -1.65 7.72
C ASN A 188 -13.33 -0.33 8.18
N TYR A 189 -13.35 -0.06 9.48
CA TYR A 189 -13.89 1.20 10.01
C TYR A 189 -13.07 2.39 9.54
N LEU A 190 -11.74 2.35 9.72
CA LEU A 190 -10.88 3.45 9.32
C LEU A 190 -10.90 3.67 7.80
N GLN A 191 -10.90 2.60 7.00
CA GLN A 191 -11.00 2.73 5.56
C GLN A 191 -12.28 3.46 5.15
N LYS A 192 -13.44 3.06 5.71
CA LYS A 192 -14.71 3.74 5.46
C LYS A 192 -14.68 5.20 5.91
N LEU A 193 -14.07 5.49 7.06
CA LEU A 193 -13.92 6.85 7.57
C LEU A 193 -13.11 7.71 6.59
N PHE A 194 -11.89 7.28 6.20
CA PHE A 194 -11.07 8.03 5.25
C PHE A 194 -11.74 8.17 3.87
N GLU A 195 -12.37 7.10 3.34
CA GLU A 195 -13.07 7.15 2.05
C GLU A 195 -14.33 8.04 2.07
N PHE A 196 -15.00 8.16 3.22
CA PHE A 196 -16.10 9.10 3.42
C PHE A 196 -15.61 10.54 3.52
N SER A 197 -14.51 10.76 4.24
CA SER A 197 -14.01 12.09 4.54
C SER A 197 -13.30 12.75 3.35
N VAL A 198 -12.56 11.98 2.56
CA VAL A 198 -11.69 12.48 1.50
C VAL A 198 -12.31 12.21 0.12
N LYS A 199 -12.26 13.22 -0.77
CA LYS A 199 -12.76 13.11 -2.15
C LYS A 199 -12.26 11.83 -2.82
N LYS A 200 -13.17 11.05 -3.40
CA LYS A 200 -12.89 9.76 -4.05
C LYS A 200 -12.08 9.93 -5.33
N ASP A 201 -10.77 10.01 -5.18
CA ASP A 201 -9.79 10.10 -6.24
C ASP A 201 -8.55 9.31 -5.84
N TYR A 202 -8.13 8.35 -6.67
CA TYR A 202 -6.97 7.51 -6.38
C TYR A 202 -5.69 8.36 -6.23
N LYS A 203 -5.61 9.51 -6.89
CA LYS A 203 -4.47 10.42 -6.80
C LYS A 203 -4.35 10.99 -5.40
N ILE A 204 -5.46 11.51 -4.88
CA ILE A 204 -5.54 12.07 -3.53
C ILE A 204 -5.23 10.99 -2.50
N TYR A 205 -5.77 9.78 -2.67
CA TYR A 205 -5.52 8.68 -1.73
C TYR A 205 -4.06 8.22 -1.73
N GLN A 206 -3.45 8.09 -2.91
CA GLN A 206 -2.02 7.76 -3.04
C GLN A 206 -1.15 8.79 -2.33
N ASP A 207 -1.44 10.08 -2.56
CA ASP A 207 -0.64 11.19 -2.03
C ASP A 207 -0.81 11.30 -0.52
N TYR A 208 -2.05 11.29 -0.03
CA TYR A 208 -2.34 11.41 1.39
C TYR A 208 -1.78 10.23 2.20
N HIS A 209 -1.96 8.99 1.73
CA HIS A 209 -1.37 7.81 2.39
C HIS A 209 0.16 7.87 2.43
N ALA A 210 0.80 8.31 1.34
CA ALA A 210 2.25 8.47 1.29
C ALA A 210 2.74 9.51 2.32
N LEU A 211 2.06 10.66 2.40
CA LEU A 211 2.37 11.74 3.32
C LEU A 211 2.20 11.33 4.80
N ILE A 212 1.15 10.57 5.11
CA ILE A 212 0.96 9.99 6.45
C ILE A 212 2.19 9.14 6.83
N ILE A 213 2.64 8.26 5.94
CA ILE A 213 3.80 7.40 6.22
C ILE A 213 5.08 8.23 6.38
N ILE A 214 5.30 9.25 5.54
CA ILE A 214 6.46 10.16 5.64
C ILE A 214 6.48 10.84 7.01
N GLU A 215 5.36 11.43 7.42
CA GLU A 215 5.21 12.11 8.71
C GLU A 215 5.49 11.17 9.88
N MET A 216 4.86 9.99 9.85
CA MET A 216 4.94 9.04 10.95
C MET A 216 6.31 8.35 11.04
N LYS A 217 7.04 8.18 9.93
CA LYS A 217 8.44 7.71 9.92
C LYS A 217 9.40 8.78 10.44
N GLY A 218 9.27 10.04 10.00
CA GLY A 218 10.13 11.15 10.45
C GLY A 218 10.06 11.39 11.96
N LYS A 219 8.86 11.30 12.56
CA LYS A 219 8.68 11.40 14.01
C LYS A 219 9.30 10.24 14.80
N ASN A 220 9.42 9.05 14.20
CA ASN A 220 10.08 7.90 14.85
C ASN A 220 11.60 8.03 14.89
N ALA A 221 12.21 8.55 13.82
CA ALA A 221 13.64 8.82 13.82
C ALA A 221 14.04 9.80 14.95
N LYS A 222 13.17 10.79 15.23
CA LYS A 222 13.40 11.76 16.32
C LYS A 222 13.18 11.18 17.73
N LYS A 223 12.28 10.20 17.91
CA LYS A 223 12.11 9.49 19.19
C LYS A 223 13.20 8.46 19.50
N GLY A 224 13.99 8.05 18.51
CA GLY A 224 15.14 7.16 18.70
C GLY A 224 16.39 7.85 19.28
N ASN A 225 16.38 9.17 19.47
CA ASN A 225 17.49 9.97 19.99
C ASN A 225 17.19 10.66 21.34
N SER A 226 16.13 10.25 22.04
CA SER A 226 15.83 10.74 23.39
C SER A 226 15.69 9.57 24.36
N ASN A 227 16.76 9.36 25.13
CA ASN A 227 16.89 8.52 26.33
C ASN A 227 16.59 7.02 26.22
N ILE A 228 17.65 6.24 25.98
CA ILE A 228 17.86 4.95 26.67
C ILE A 228 19.35 4.82 27.05
N TYR A 229 19.78 5.68 27.97
CA TYR A 229 20.78 5.34 28.99
C TYR A 229 20.11 5.63 30.33
N ALA A 230 19.48 4.61 30.89
CA ALA A 230 19.18 4.45 32.31
C ALA A 230 19.12 2.94 32.55
#